data_AF-A0AAW5MS24-F1
#
_entry.id   AF-A0AAW5MS24-F1
#
_cell.length_a   1.000
_cell.length_b   1.000
_cell.length_c   1.000
_cell.angle_alpha   90.00
_cell.angle_beta   90.00
_cell.angle_gamma   90.00
#
_symmetry.space_group_name_H-M   'P 1'
#
loop_
_entity.id
_entity.type
_entity.pdbx_description
1 polymer ?
#
loop_
_entity_poly.entity_id
_entity_poly.type
_entity_poly.pdbx_seq_one_letter_code
_entity_poly.pdbx_strand_id
1 'polypeptide(L)'
;SPATPLFDKSRTLYLVDKAKGPMRKGGQAVIVEGYTDALMAHQAGFDNVVASLGTALTPGQVALLTRYAKKIALAYDVDAAGEKAGTFGAT
;
A
#
# COMPACT_ATOMS: atom_id res chain seq x y z
N SER A 1 11.72 8.05 8.58
CA SER A 1 13.18 8.05 8.36
C SER A 1 13.53 8.63 6.99
N PRO A 2 14.70 9.27 6.84
CA PRO A 2 15.25 9.62 5.52
C PRO A 2 15.61 8.36 4.72
N ALA A 3 15.86 8.50 3.41
CA ALA A 3 16.28 7.39 2.56
C ALA A 3 17.67 6.87 3.00
N THR A 4 17.82 5.55 3.06
CA THR A 4 19.07 4.86 3.40
C THR A 4 19.18 3.56 2.58
N PRO A 5 20.35 2.90 2.52
CA PRO A 5 20.46 1.59 1.87
C PRO A 5 19.49 0.52 2.41
N LEU A 6 19.05 0.65 3.66
CA LEU A 6 18.10 -0.26 4.30
C LEU A 6 16.64 0.21 4.21
N PHE A 7 16.41 1.47 3.82
CA PHE A 7 15.07 2.07 3.83
C PHE A 7 14.88 2.99 2.62
N ASP A 8 14.05 2.53 1.70
CA ASP A 8 13.58 3.30 0.54
C ASP A 8 12.06 3.40 0.59
N LYS A 9 11.53 4.61 0.80
CA LYS A 9 10.09 4.85 0.88
C LYS A 9 9.36 4.42 -0.40
N SER A 10 9.99 4.56 -1.56
CA SER A 10 9.41 4.19 -2.87
C SER A 10 9.30 2.67 -3.09
N ARG A 11 9.82 1.87 -2.15
CA ARG A 11 9.79 0.40 -2.22
C ARG A 11 9.35 -0.25 -0.91
N THR A 12 8.96 0.56 0.06
CA THR A 12 8.56 0.10 1.39
C THR A 12 7.09 0.42 1.62
N LEU A 13 6.37 -0.56 2.15
CA LEU A 13 4.97 -0.43 2.56
C LEU A 13 4.85 -0.86 4.02
N TYR A 14 4.19 -0.03 4.82
CA TYR A 14 3.93 -0.35 6.22
C TYR A 14 2.99 -1.57 6.33
N LEU A 15 3.23 -2.45 7.32
CA LEU A 15 2.52 -3.71 7.58
C LEU A 15 2.56 -4.77 6.46
N VAL A 16 3.40 -4.61 5.44
CA VAL A 16 3.50 -5.59 4.35
C VAL A 16 3.87 -7.00 4.84
N ASP A 17 4.65 -7.10 5.91
CA ASP A 17 5.05 -8.36 6.54
C ASP A 17 3.86 -9.13 7.12
N LYS A 18 2.91 -8.41 7.75
CA LYS A 18 1.67 -8.97 8.30
C LYS A 18 0.63 -9.22 7.22
N ALA A 19 0.52 -8.31 6.26
CA ALA A 19 -0.51 -8.35 5.24
C ALA A 19 -0.24 -9.34 4.10
N LYS A 20 1.01 -9.75 3.85
CA LYS A 20 1.36 -10.63 2.69
C LYS A 20 0.68 -11.99 2.67
N GLY A 21 0.32 -12.54 3.82
CA GLY A 21 -0.43 -13.81 3.92
C GLY A 21 -1.92 -13.59 3.56
N PRO A 22 -2.63 -12.70 4.27
CA PRO A 22 -3.99 -12.28 3.95
C PRO A 22 -4.18 -11.83 2.50
N MET A 23 -3.27 -11.00 1.97
CA MET A 23 -3.28 -10.56 0.56
C MET A 23 -3.26 -11.73 -0.42
N ARG A 24 -2.40 -12.74 -0.18
CA ARG A 24 -2.34 -13.94 -1.02
C ARG A 24 -3.59 -14.79 -0.93
N LYS A 25 -4.13 -14.97 0.28
CA LYS A 25 -5.33 -15.77 0.52
C LYS A 25 -6.56 -15.14 -0.12
N GLY A 26 -6.71 -13.81 -0.01
CA GLY A 26 -7.86 -13.06 -0.55
C GLY A 26 -7.68 -12.61 -2.00
N GLY A 27 -6.45 -12.62 -2.53
CA GLY A 27 -6.13 -12.15 -3.88
C GLY A 27 -6.23 -10.64 -4.07
N GLN A 28 -6.38 -9.87 -2.98
CA GLN A 28 -6.51 -8.41 -2.98
C GLN A 28 -5.61 -7.76 -1.93
N ALA A 29 -4.89 -6.73 -2.36
CA ALA A 29 -4.22 -5.77 -1.49
C ALA A 29 -5.05 -4.49 -1.40
N VAL A 30 -5.09 -3.88 -0.21
CA VAL A 30 -5.64 -2.54 -0.02
C VAL A 30 -4.50 -1.63 0.41
N ILE A 31 -4.36 -0.47 -0.24
CA ILE A 31 -3.34 0.51 0.10
C ILE A 31 -3.98 1.82 0.54
N VAL A 32 -3.53 2.34 1.68
CA VAL A 32 -3.92 3.62 2.28
C VAL A 32 -2.71 4.55 2.37
N GLU A 33 -2.94 5.83 2.67
CA GLU A 33 -1.86 6.81 2.79
C GLU A 33 -1.17 6.76 4.15
N GLY A 34 -1.95 6.76 5.23
CA GLY A 34 -1.44 6.81 6.59
C GLY A 34 -1.10 5.44 7.16
N TYR A 35 0.02 5.35 7.88
CA TYR A 35 0.32 4.15 8.67
C TYR A 35 -0.73 3.91 9.77
N THR A 36 -1.33 4.98 10.30
CA THR A 36 -2.41 4.90 11.28
C THR A 36 -3.63 4.22 10.69
N ASP A 37 -4.01 4.55 9.45
CA ASP A 37 -5.18 3.95 8.78
C ASP A 37 -4.97 2.45 8.57
N ALA A 38 -3.76 2.05 8.14
CA ALA A 38 -3.42 0.64 8.01
C ALA A 38 -3.43 -0.08 9.36
N LEU A 39 -2.93 0.56 10.43
CA LEU A 39 -2.97 0.00 11.77
C LEU A 39 -4.40 -0.18 12.27
N MET A 40 -5.25 0.83 12.13
CA MET A 40 -6.66 0.78 12.53
C MET A 40 -7.43 -0.28 11.72
N ALA A 41 -7.15 -0.41 10.42
CA ALA A 41 -7.77 -1.42 9.59
C ALA A 41 -7.42 -2.85 10.05
N HIS A 42 -6.15 -3.11 10.39
CA HIS A 42 -5.75 -4.39 10.99
C HIS A 42 -6.43 -4.61 12.35
N GLN A 43 -6.55 -3.57 13.19
CA GLN A 43 -7.28 -3.67 14.46
C GLN A 43 -8.78 -3.97 14.27
N ALA A 44 -9.36 -3.55 13.15
CA ALA A 44 -10.73 -3.86 12.77
C ALA A 44 -10.89 -5.20 12.01
N GLY A 45 -9.81 -5.97 11.83
CA GLY A 45 -9.82 -7.29 11.17
C GLY A 45 -9.59 -7.27 9.65
N PHE A 46 -9.25 -6.12 9.07
CA PHE A 46 -8.84 -5.99 7.67
C PHE A 46 -7.32 -6.19 7.55
N ASP A 47 -6.89 -7.45 7.53
CA ASP A 47 -5.47 -7.79 7.60
C ASP A 47 -4.72 -7.65 6.26
N ASN A 48 -5.40 -7.33 5.16
CA ASN A 48 -4.82 -7.19 3.82
C ASN A 48 -4.48 -5.73 3.44
N VAL A 49 -4.40 -4.84 4.43
CA VAL A 49 -4.17 -3.40 4.27
C VAL A 49 -2.71 -3.03 4.53
N VAL A 50 -2.15 -2.13 3.71
CA VAL A 50 -0.79 -1.58 3.86
C VAL A 50 -0.78 -0.06 3.64
N ALA A 51 0.26 0.65 4.07
CA ALA A 51 0.35 2.11 3.87
C ALA A 51 1.59 2.58 3.09
N SER A 52 1.40 3.59 2.24
CA SER A 52 2.45 4.35 1.56
C SER A 52 2.92 5.51 2.45
N LEU A 53 4.05 5.35 3.14
CA LEU A 53 4.59 6.23 4.20
C LEU A 53 4.89 7.70 3.77
N GLY A 54 3.85 8.48 3.47
CA GLY A 54 3.95 9.89 3.08
C GLY A 54 4.57 10.08 1.69
N THR A 55 4.25 9.20 0.74
CA THR A 55 4.66 9.31 -0.66
C THR A 55 3.44 9.10 -1.56
N ALA A 56 3.41 9.77 -2.72
CA ALA A 56 2.56 9.31 -3.81
C ALA A 56 2.83 7.82 -4.11
N LEU A 57 1.82 7.10 -4.58
CA LEU A 57 1.98 5.70 -4.96
C LEU A 57 3.07 5.55 -6.02
N THR A 58 4.04 4.68 -5.76
CA THR A 58 5.21 4.50 -6.63
C THR A 58 5.16 3.17 -7.38
N PRO A 59 5.80 3.06 -8.56
CA PRO A 59 5.88 1.80 -9.29
C PRO A 59 6.54 0.67 -8.48
N GLY A 60 7.50 1.00 -7.60
CA GLY A 60 8.16 0.03 -6.73
C GLY A 60 7.21 -0.57 -5.69
N GLN A 61 6.34 0.26 -5.10
CA GLN A 61 5.29 -0.19 -4.19
C GLN A 61 4.24 -1.03 -4.92
N VAL A 62 3.81 -0.62 -6.12
CA VAL A 62 2.87 -1.43 -6.94
C VAL A 62 3.48 -2.79 -7.28
N ALA A 63 4.73 -2.81 -7.75
CA ALA A 63 5.45 -4.06 -8.07
C ALA A 63 5.66 -4.96 -6.84
N LEU A 64 5.71 -4.40 -5.64
CA LEU A 64 5.73 -5.18 -4.39
C LEU A 64 4.37 -5.82 -4.12
N LEU A 65 3.28 -5.07 -4.26
CA LEU A 65 1.91 -5.55 -4.04
C LEU A 65 1.49 -6.64 -5.02
N THR A 66 1.87 -6.52 -6.30
CA THR A 66 1.51 -7.50 -7.34
C THR A 66 2.15 -8.88 -7.11
N ARG A 67 3.19 -8.98 -6.27
CA ARG A 67 3.75 -10.28 -5.83
C ARG A 67 2.84 -11.04 -4.87
N TYR A 68 1.89 -10.35 -4.24
CA TYR A 68 1.03 -10.90 -3.20
C TYR A 68 -0.43 -10.96 -3.61
N ALA A 69 -0.89 -10.04 -4.46
CA ALA A 69 -2.29 -9.96 -4.89
C ALA A 69 -2.40 -9.54 -6.35
N LYS A 70 -3.44 -10.03 -7.04
CA LYS A 70 -3.74 -9.60 -8.43
C LYS A 70 -4.59 -8.34 -8.47
N LYS A 71 -5.34 -8.06 -7.40
CA LYS A 71 -6.17 -6.87 -7.26
C LYS A 71 -5.54 -5.92 -6.26
N ILE A 72 -5.49 -4.64 -6.60
CA ILE A 72 -5.04 -3.58 -5.71
C ILE A 72 -6.18 -2.56 -5.61
N ALA A 73 -6.68 -2.33 -4.41
CA ALA A 73 -7.64 -1.27 -4.11
C ALA A 73 -6.90 -0.09 -3.49
N LEU A 74 -7.09 1.10 -4.05
CA LEU A 74 -6.58 2.35 -3.50
C LEU A 74 -7.66 2.96 -2.62
N ALA A 75 -7.34 3.17 -1.34
CA ALA A 75 -8.17 3.85 -0.36
C ALA A 75 -7.41 5.09 0.12
N TYR A 76 -7.23 6.04 -0.80
CA TYR A 76 -6.54 7.32 -0.59
C TYR A 76 -7.58 8.39 -0.32
N ASP A 77 -7.20 9.39 0.49
CA ASP A 77 -8.08 10.52 0.76
C ASP A 77 -8.15 11.39 -0.51
N VAL A 78 -9.32 12.02 -0.71
CA VAL A 78 -9.59 12.79 -1.92
C VAL A 78 -9.03 14.20 -1.75
N ASP A 79 -7.72 14.32 -1.81
CA ASP A 79 -7.02 15.61 -1.73
C ASP A 79 -6.70 16.09 -3.15
N ALA A 80 -6.52 17.39 -3.36
CA ALA A 80 -6.15 17.98 -4.66
C ALA A 80 -4.87 17.41 -5.33
N ALA A 81 -4.14 16.50 -4.66
CA ALA A 81 -3.04 15.72 -5.21
C ALA A 81 -3.48 14.39 -5.88
N GLY A 82 -4.72 13.96 -5.66
CA GLY A 82 -5.32 12.71 -6.15
C GLY A 82 -5.53 12.64 -7.67
N GLU A 83 -5.54 13.78 -8.36
CA GLU A 83 -5.59 13.80 -9.83
C GLU A 83 -4.38 13.13 -10.50
N LYS A 84 -3.23 13.03 -9.80
CA LYS A 84 -2.04 12.31 -10.31
C LYS A 84 -1.99 10.83 -9.93
N ALA A 85 -2.76 10.39 -8.93
CA ALA A 85 -2.77 8.99 -8.46
C ALA A 85 -3.75 8.10 -9.26
N GLY A 86 -4.69 8.71 -9.99
CA GLY A 86 -5.79 8.03 -10.69
C GLY A 86 -5.43 7.22 -11.95
N THR A 87 -4.16 7.14 -12.34
CA THR A 87 -3.74 6.46 -13.59
C THR A 87 -2.59 5.47 -13.38
N PHE A 88 -2.68 4.60 -12.39
CA PHE A 88 -1.88 3.37 -12.38
C PHE A 88 -2.64 2.26 -13.11
N GLY A 89 -2.54 2.25 -14.44
CA GLY A 89 -3.05 1.18 -15.28
C GLY A 89 -2.31 -0.13 -14.99
N ALA A 90 -2.96 -1.03 -14.25
CA ALA A 90 -2.60 -2.43 -14.20
C ALA A 90 -3.58 -3.19 -15.11
N THR A 91 -3.12 -3.52 -16.32
CA THR A 91 -3.75 -4.51 -17.21
C THR A 91 -3.48 -5.91 -16.73
#